data_AF-A0A2A2RJ66-F1
#
_entry.id   AF-A0A2A2RJ66-F1
#
_cell.length_a   1.000
_cell.length_b   1.000
_cell.length_c   1.000
_cell.angle_alpha   90.00
_cell.angle_beta   90.00
_cell.angle_gamma   90.00
#
_symmetry.space_group_name_H-M   'P 1'
#
loop_
_entity.id
_entity.type
_entity.pdbx_description
1 polymer ?
#
loop_
_entity_poly.entity_id
_entity_poly.type
_entity_poly.pdbx_seq_one_letter_code
_entity_poly.pdbx_strand_id
1 'polypeptide(L)'
;MSPLSASPGWKDEVALLALMRRWFFARKPDAGFVLTDFPATLLQAKVFDEWLETRGEALSAVLAGPGAPEALVEHYGTLGLLPEAAVPAQS
;
A
#
# COMPACT_ATOMS: atom_id res chain seq x y z
N MET A 1 27.29 -2.34 -0.73
CA MET A 1 26.89 -0.98 -0.31
C MET A 1 25.37 -0.99 -0.20
N SER A 2 24.82 -1.13 1.00
CA SER A 2 23.38 -0.97 1.21
C SER A 2 23.07 0.53 1.16
N PRO A 3 22.07 0.99 0.40
CA PRO A 3 21.66 2.39 0.48
C PRO A 3 21.11 2.63 1.89
N LEU A 4 21.62 3.66 2.57
CA LEU A 4 20.95 4.21 3.75
C LEU A 4 19.57 4.69 3.28
N SER A 5 18.55 3.89 3.53
CA SER A 5 17.16 4.37 3.48
C SER A 5 17.02 5.34 4.64
N ALA A 6 17.21 6.64 4.37
CA ALA A 6 16.87 7.66 5.33
C ALA A 6 15.36 7.58 5.53
N SER A 7 14.91 7.22 6.73
CA SER A 7 13.50 7.28 7.08
C SER A 7 13.02 8.72 6.85
N PRO A 8 11.98 8.93 6.03
CA PRO A 8 11.43 10.26 5.80
C PRO A 8 11.07 10.91 7.14
N GLY A 9 11.31 12.21 7.28
CA GLY A 9 10.85 12.92 8.46
C GLY A 9 9.32 12.96 8.51
N TRP A 10 8.73 13.16 9.68
CA TRP A 10 7.27 13.25 9.85
C TRP A 10 6.60 14.30 8.92
N LYS A 11 7.32 15.38 8.57
CA LYS A 11 6.84 16.40 7.63
C LYS A 11 6.68 15.85 6.22
N ASP A 12 7.61 15.01 5.80
CA ASP A 12 7.60 14.39 4.48
C ASP A 12 6.46 13.37 4.39
N GLU A 13 6.21 12.62 5.48
CA GLU A 13 5.09 11.68 5.57
C GLU A 13 3.72 12.38 5.50
N VAL A 14 3.54 13.49 6.24
CA VAL A 14 2.29 14.27 6.18
C VAL A 14 2.08 14.88 4.80
N ALA A 15 3.14 15.43 4.19
CA ALA A 15 3.06 16.01 2.85
C ALA A 15 2.71 14.95 1.79
N LEU A 16 3.31 13.76 1.88
CA LEU A 16 3.02 12.63 1.00
C LEU A 16 1.57 12.17 1.16
N LEU A 17 1.09 11.95 2.39
CA LEU A 17 -0.30 11.59 2.65
C LEU A 17 -1.28 12.63 2.12
N ALA A 18 -0.99 13.92 2.31
CA ALA A 18 -1.83 14.98 1.78
C ALA A 18 -1.86 14.98 0.23
N LEU A 19 -0.73 14.73 -0.42
CA LEU A 19 -0.65 14.60 -1.88
C LEU A 19 -1.43 13.38 -2.38
N MET A 20 -1.20 12.21 -1.79
CA MET A 20 -1.90 10.98 -2.15
C MET A 20 -3.40 11.09 -1.93
N ARG A 21 -3.84 11.72 -0.84
CA ARG A 21 -5.27 11.98 -0.58
C ARG A 21 -5.87 12.83 -1.68
N ARG A 22 -5.23 13.95 -2.04
CA ARG A 22 -5.73 14.84 -3.11
C ARG A 22 -5.85 14.09 -4.44
N TRP A 23 -4.84 13.32 -4.82
CA TRP A 23 -4.88 12.52 -6.04
C TRP A 23 -6.00 11.47 -6.00
N PHE A 24 -6.10 10.71 -4.91
CA PHE A 24 -7.05 9.60 -4.79
C PHE A 24 -8.51 10.06 -4.91
N PHE A 25 -8.85 11.19 -4.29
CA PHE A 25 -10.21 11.75 -4.35
C PHE A 25 -10.50 12.53 -5.64
N ALA A 26 -9.47 12.92 -6.40
CA ALA A 26 -9.63 13.57 -7.72
C ALA A 26 -9.70 12.58 -8.89
N ARG A 27 -9.31 11.31 -8.66
CA ARG A 27 -9.36 10.24 -9.66
C ARG A 27 -10.79 10.04 -10.18
N LYS A 28 -10.88 9.71 -11.49
CA LYS A 28 -12.14 9.31 -12.12
C LYS A 28 -12.74 8.10 -11.39
N PRO A 29 -14.03 8.13 -10.97
CA PRO A 29 -14.70 6.95 -10.46
C PRO A 29 -14.57 5.76 -11.40
N ASP A 30 -14.40 4.57 -10.84
CA ASP A 30 -14.26 3.29 -11.55
C ASP A 30 -13.00 3.13 -12.42
N ALA A 31 -12.09 4.11 -12.43
CA ALA A 31 -10.75 3.89 -12.95
C ALA A 31 -9.94 3.08 -11.95
N GLY A 32 -9.46 1.91 -12.38
CA GLY A 32 -8.48 1.12 -11.63
C GLY A 32 -7.16 1.88 -11.43
N PHE A 33 -6.36 1.44 -10.47
CA PHE A 33 -5.06 2.04 -10.17
C PHE A 33 -4.05 0.99 -9.73
N VAL A 34 -2.77 1.37 -9.81
CA VAL A 34 -1.65 0.64 -9.20
C VAL A 34 -0.83 1.67 -8.43
N LEU A 35 -0.56 1.38 -7.16
CA LEU A 35 0.34 2.17 -6.32
C LEU A 35 1.62 1.38 -6.11
N THR A 36 2.75 2.07 -6.21
CA THR A 36 4.09 1.52 -5.94
C THR A 36 4.71 2.37 -4.83
N ASP A 37 5.44 1.72 -3.93
CA ASP A 37 6.05 2.34 -2.73
C ASP A 37 5.07 3.07 -1.80
N PHE A 38 3.76 2.86 -1.98
CA PHE A 38 2.71 3.35 -1.11
C PHE A 38 1.58 2.31 -1.00
N PRO A 39 1.09 2.01 0.21
CA PRO A 39 1.57 2.50 1.50
C PRO A 39 2.95 1.92 1.88
N ALA A 40 3.79 2.73 2.52
CA ALA A 40 5.12 2.33 3.01
C ALA A 40 5.17 2.13 4.54
N THR A 41 4.15 2.60 5.27
CA THR A 41 4.03 2.44 6.72
C THR A 41 2.64 1.91 7.09
N LEU A 42 2.52 1.25 8.25
CA LEU A 42 1.22 0.76 8.73
C LEU A 42 0.20 1.89 8.94
N LEU A 43 0.66 3.08 9.33
CA LEU A 43 -0.21 4.26 9.43
C LEU A 43 -0.78 4.64 8.07
N GLN A 44 0.06 4.68 7.02
CA GLN A 44 -0.38 4.98 5.66
C GLN A 44 -1.38 3.95 5.15
N ALA A 45 -1.14 2.66 5.42
CA ALA A 45 -2.04 1.58 5.03
C ALA A 45 -3.43 1.76 5.64
N LYS A 46 -3.50 1.99 6.97
CA LYS A 46 -4.77 2.24 7.65
C LYS A 46 -5.48 3.48 7.13
N VAL A 47 -4.76 4.58 6.97
CA VAL A 47 -5.34 5.83 6.42
C VAL A 47 -5.85 5.61 4.99
N PHE A 48 -5.17 4.80 4.19
CA PHE A 48 -5.59 4.49 2.83
C PHE A 48 -6.84 3.58 2.80
N ASP A 49 -6.93 2.61 3.71
CA ASP A 49 -8.11 1.76 3.86
C ASP A 49 -9.36 2.60 4.19
N GLU A 50 -9.24 3.62 5.04
CA GLU A 50 -10.33 4.56 5.32
C GLU A 50 -10.77 5.34 4.07
N TRP A 51 -9.83 5.67 3.18
CA TRP A 51 -10.16 6.37 1.93
C TRP A 51 -10.91 5.44 0.96
N LEU A 52 -10.49 4.18 0.88
CA LEU A 52 -11.18 3.13 0.13
C LEU A 52 -12.60 2.93 0.65
N GLU A 53 -12.77 2.77 1.97
CA GLU A 53 -14.08 2.64 2.62
C GLU A 53 -14.97 3.86 2.35
N THR A 54 -14.44 5.08 2.50
CA THR A 54 -15.17 6.33 2.20
C THR A 54 -15.68 6.36 0.75
N ARG A 55 -14.98 5.72 -0.18
CA ARG A 55 -15.33 5.64 -1.61
C ARG A 55 -16.18 4.42 -1.96
N GLY A 56 -16.38 3.49 -1.03
CA GLY A 56 -16.96 2.18 -1.32
C GLY A 56 -16.11 1.35 -2.29
N GLU A 57 -14.79 1.55 -2.27
CA GLU A 57 -13.83 0.84 -3.12
C GLU A 57 -13.04 -0.18 -2.30
N ALA A 58 -12.45 -1.18 -2.97
CA ALA A 58 -11.59 -2.19 -2.35
C ALA A 58 -10.36 -2.45 -3.21
N LEU A 59 -9.26 -2.82 -2.57
CA LEU A 59 -8.09 -3.33 -3.29
C LEU A 59 -8.39 -4.71 -3.87
N SER A 60 -7.89 -4.96 -5.07
CA SER A 60 -7.98 -6.29 -5.69
C SER A 60 -6.86 -7.21 -5.21
N ALA A 61 -5.67 -6.67 -4.97
CA ALA A 61 -4.52 -7.42 -4.47
C ALA A 61 -3.45 -6.47 -3.93
N VAL A 62 -2.56 -7.00 -3.09
CA VAL A 62 -1.32 -6.37 -2.65
C VAL A 62 -0.15 -7.29 -2.96
N LEU A 63 0.89 -6.76 -3.61
CA LEU A 63 2.10 -7.50 -3.95
C LEU A 63 3.23 -7.08 -3.02
N ALA A 64 3.61 -7.94 -2.08
CA ALA A 64 4.74 -7.72 -1.19
C ALA A 64 6.04 -8.11 -1.89
N GLY A 65 6.89 -7.13 -2.18
CA GLY A 65 8.24 -7.37 -2.69
C GLY A 65 9.23 -7.82 -1.61
N PRO A 66 10.43 -8.28 -1.99
CA PRO A 66 11.50 -8.58 -1.04
C PRO A 66 11.80 -7.37 -0.15
N GLY A 67 11.84 -7.58 1.17
CA GLY A 67 12.08 -6.51 2.15
C GLY A 67 10.86 -5.65 2.47
N ALA A 68 9.66 -6.05 2.04
CA ALA A 68 8.42 -5.40 2.48
C ALA A 68 8.32 -5.38 4.01
N PRO A 69 7.85 -4.27 4.62
CA PRO A 69 7.65 -4.19 6.06
C PRO A 69 6.70 -5.29 6.56
N GLU A 70 7.14 -6.07 7.55
CA GLU A 70 6.36 -7.18 8.12
C GLU A 70 4.96 -6.75 8.54
N ALA A 71 4.83 -5.60 9.20
CA ALA A 71 3.54 -5.04 9.61
C ALA A 71 2.55 -4.80 8.45
N LEU A 72 3.04 -4.50 7.24
CA LEU A 72 2.20 -4.35 6.05
C LEU A 72 1.79 -5.70 5.47
N VAL A 73 2.74 -6.65 5.45
CA VAL A 73 2.49 -8.02 5.01
C VAL A 73 1.44 -8.68 5.90
N GLU A 74 1.59 -8.57 7.21
CA GLU A 74 0.59 -9.06 8.16
C GLU A 74 -0.76 -8.38 7.95
N HIS A 75 -0.81 -7.04 7.94
CA HIS A 75 -2.06 -6.28 7.77
C HIS A 75 -2.84 -6.72 6.53
N TYR A 76 -2.22 -6.67 5.34
CA TYR A 76 -2.89 -7.05 4.10
C TYR A 76 -3.07 -8.56 3.93
N GLY A 77 -2.23 -9.37 4.57
CA GLY A 77 -2.41 -10.82 4.66
C GLY A 77 -3.67 -11.19 5.45
N THR A 78 -3.93 -10.50 6.56
CA THR A 78 -5.14 -10.72 7.39
C THR A 78 -6.42 -10.36 6.63
N LEU A 79 -6.33 -9.43 5.68
CA LEU A 79 -7.42 -9.04 4.79
C LEU A 79 -7.58 -9.98 3.57
N GLY A 80 -6.73 -11.00 3.42
CA GLY A 80 -6.77 -11.92 2.29
C GLY A 80 -6.36 -11.29 0.95
N LEU A 81 -5.61 -10.17 0.99
CA LEU A 81 -5.24 -9.40 -0.20
C LEU A 81 -3.88 -9.80 -0.79
N LEU A 82 -3.10 -10.60 -0.06
CA LEU A 82 -1.86 -11.16 -0.58
C LEU A 82 -2.19 -12.38 -1.46
N PRO A 83 -1.58 -12.50 -2.65
CA PRO A 83 -1.75 -13.70 -3.46
C PRO A 83 -1.21 -14.90 -2.68
N GLU A 84 -1.97 -16.00 -2.69
CA GLU A 84 -1.43 -17.29 -2.28
C GLU A 84 -0.22 -17.55 -3.17
N ALA A 85 0.97 -17.65 -2.57
CA ALA A 85 2.21 -17.84 -3.30
C ALA A 85 1.97 -18.99 -4.28
N ALA A 86 1.96 -18.69 -5.58
CA ALA A 86 1.74 -19.70 -6.61
C ALA A 86 2.82 -20.75 -6.38
N VAL A 87 2.41 -21.87 -5.77
CA VAL A 87 3.31 -22.98 -5.47
C VAL A 87 3.96 -23.33 -6.80
N PRO A 88 5.29 -23.16 -6.97
CA PRO A 88 5.91 -23.52 -8.22
C PRO A 88 5.63 -25.01 -8.40
N ALA A 89 4.98 -25.37 -9.50
CA ALA A 89 4.81 -26.75 -9.90
C ALA A 89 6.20 -27.38 -9.92
N GLN A 90 6.47 -28.24 -8.95
CA GLN A 90 7.71 -29.01 -8.88
C GLN A 90 7.81 -29.79 -10.19
N SER A 91 8.80 -29.44 -11.00
CA SER A 91 9.20 -30.18 -12.20
C SER A 91 10.42 -31.03 -11.86
#